data_AF-A0A7M3LV91-F1
#
_entry.id   AF-A0A7M3LV91-F1
#
_cell.length_a   1.000
_cell.length_b   1.000
_cell.length_c   1.000
_cell.angle_alpha   90.00
_cell.angle_beta   90.00
_cell.angle_gamma   90.00
#
_symmetry.space_group_name_H-M   'P 1'
#
loop_
_entity.id
_entity.type
_entity.pdbx_description
1 polymer ?
#
loop_
_entity_poly.entity_id
_entity_poly.type
_entity_poly.pdbx_seq_one_letter_code
_entity_poly.pdbx_strand_id
1 'polypeptide(L)' 'MDYPYTTISCRTGDGEGQATVTVQTSESGVDIDEGALVGLIRTYLAGMPGVTTTSATRYSVMPESISEA' A
#
# COMPACT_ATOMS: atom_id res chain seq x y z
N MET A 1 0.37 -8.98 -16.55
CA MET A 1 -0.71 -9.04 -15.56
C MET A 1 -0.39 -8.02 -14.51
N ASP A 2 -1.10 -6.91 -14.50
CA ASP A 2 -1.07 -6.01 -13.36
C ASP A 2 -1.65 -6.79 -12.17
N TYR A 3 -0.92 -6.83 -11.05
CA TYR A 3 -1.38 -7.43 -9.79
C TYR A 3 -1.88 -6.33 -8.87
N PRO A 4 -2.93 -6.60 -8.06
CA PRO A 4 -3.39 -5.62 -7.08
C PRO A 4 -2.24 -5.24 -6.15
N TYR A 5 -2.18 -3.97 -5.80
CA TYR A 5 -1.14 -3.44 -4.93
C TYR A 5 -1.73 -2.41 -3.96
N THR A 6 -1.08 -2.25 -2.81
CA THR A 6 -1.46 -1.25 -1.82
C THR A 6 -0.31 -0.27 -1.65
N THR A 7 -0.61 1.01 -1.82
CA THR A 7 0.33 2.10 -1.61
C THR A 7 0.08 2.72 -0.24
N ILE A 8 1.13 2.82 0.56
CA ILE A 8 1.11 3.39 1.90
C ILE A 8 1.98 4.63 1.87
N SER A 9 1.39 5.78 2.17
CA SER A 9 2.11 7.05 2.18
C SER A 9 2.13 7.62 3.59
N CYS A 10 3.26 8.21 3.97
CA CYS A 10 3.37 9.03 5.16
C CYS A 10 3.85 10.44 4.80
N ARG A 11 3.45 11.40 5.63
CA ARG A 11 3.84 12.80 5.52
C ARG A 11 4.38 13.30 6.85
N THR A 12 5.44 14.09 6.79
CA THR A 12 6.03 14.75 7.95
C THR A 12 5.26 16.01 8.33
N GLY A 13 5.37 16.44 9.59
CA GLY A 13 4.67 17.62 10.10
C GLY A 13 5.06 18.94 9.43
N ASP A 14 6.29 19.03 8.92
CA ASP A 14 6.79 20.13 8.09
C ASP A 14 6.19 20.15 6.68
N GLY A 15 5.54 19.07 6.25
CA GLY A 15 4.88 18.97 4.94
C GLY A 15 5.83 18.78 3.75
N GLU A 16 7.15 18.83 3.96
CA GLU A 16 8.15 18.65 2.91
C GLU A 16 8.59 17.18 2.76
N GLY A 17 8.58 16.42 3.86
CA GLY A 17 8.88 15.00 3.86
C GLY A 17 7.68 14.14 3.47
N GLN A 18 7.78 13.45 2.33
CA GLN A 18 6.86 12.39 1.94
C GLN A 18 7.64 11.09 1.69
N ALA A 19 7.15 9.99 2.24
CA ALA A 19 7.61 8.66 1.86
C ALA A 19 6.44 7.78 1.44
N THR A 20 6.70 6.89 0.50
CA THR A 20 5.71 5.98 -0.07
C THR A 20 6.27 4.58 -0.13
N VAL A 21 5.48 3.61 0.33
CA VAL A 21 5.77 2.18 0.30
C VAL A 21 4.70 1.51 -0.55
N THR A 22 5.11 0.76 -1.57
CA THR A 22 4.20 -0.02 -2.40
C THR A 22 4.33 -1.49 -2.05
N VAL A 23 3.21 -2.12 -1.67
CA VAL A 23 3.12 -3.55 -1.38
C VAL A 23 2.40 -4.22 -2.54
N GLN A 24 3.07 -5.15 -3.20
CA GLN A 24 2.50 -5.97 -4.26
C GLN A 24 2.83 -7.44 -3.98
N THR A 25 1.79 -8.28 -3.99
CA THR A 25 1.93 -9.72 -3.83
C THR A 25 1.89 -10.37 -5.21
N SER A 26 3.06 -10.77 -5.71
CA SER A 26 3.22 -11.26 -7.10
C SER A 26 3.07 -12.77 -7.26
N GLU A 27 2.98 -13.54 -6.16
CA GLU A 27 3.04 -15.00 -6.20
C GLU A 27 1.89 -15.65 -5.42
N SER A 28 1.18 -16.57 -6.08
CA SER A 28 0.22 -17.46 -5.43
C SER A 28 0.99 -18.56 -4.71
N GLY A 29 1.15 -18.42 -3.39
CA GLY A 29 1.85 -19.42 -2.58
C GLY A 29 2.11 -19.00 -1.15
N VAL A 30 2.12 -17.68 -0.88
CA VAL A 30 2.18 -17.15 0.48
C VAL A 30 0.82 -16.60 0.85
N ASP A 31 0.16 -17.23 1.82
CA ASP A 31 -1.05 -16.69 2.45
C ASP A 31 -0.63 -15.53 3.36
N ILE A 32 -0.65 -14.32 2.79
CA ILE A 32 -0.37 -13.07 3.52
C ILE A 32 -1.70 -12.37 3.75
N ASP A 33 -2.04 -12.14 5.02
CA ASP A 33 -3.10 -11.20 5.35
C ASP A 33 -2.63 -9.78 5.01
N GLU A 34 -3.05 -9.29 3.84
CA GLU A 34 -2.67 -7.96 3.33
C GLU A 34 -3.06 -6.86 4.33
N GLY A 35 -4.18 -7.02 5.04
CA GLY A 35 -4.64 -6.08 6.06
C GLY A 35 -3.66 -5.96 7.23
N ALA A 36 -3.17 -7.08 7.75
CA ALA A 36 -2.18 -7.14 8.82
C ALA A 36 -0.84 -6.56 8.37
N LEU A 37 -0.39 -6.87 7.15
CA LEU A 37 0.84 -6.32 6.59
C LEU A 37 0.77 -4.80 6.45
N VAL A 38 -0.31 -4.28 5.87
CA VAL A 38 -0.56 -2.83 5.75
C VAL A 38 -0.65 -2.19 7.14
N GLY A 39 -1.31 -2.84 8.10
CA GLY A 39 -1.41 -2.38 9.48
C GLY A 39 -0.04 -2.26 10.17
N LEU A 40 0.83 -3.25 10.00
CA LEU A 40 2.20 -3.24 10.52
C LEU A 40 3.03 -2.10 9.93
N ILE A 41 2.99 -1.93 8.61
CA ILE A 41 3.73 -0.87 7.92
C ILE A 41 3.23 0.51 8.40
N ARG A 42 1.92 0.72 8.48
CA ARG A 42 1.36 1.99 8.98
C ARG A 42 1.76 2.28 10.42
N THR A 43 1.76 1.26 11.28
CA THR A 43 2.18 1.40 12.68
C THR A 43 3.65 1.77 12.78
N TYR A 44 4.51 1.13 11.99
CA TYR A 44 5.93 1.45 11.91
C TYR A 44 6.16 2.88 11.42
N LEU A 45 5.51 3.29 10.33
CA LEU A 45 5.61 4.64 9.79
C LEU A 45 5.11 5.70 10.78
N ALA A 46 4.02 5.43 11.50
CA ALA A 46 3.48 6.36 12.52
C ALA A 46 4.39 6.50 13.74
N GLY A 47 5.23 5.50 14.03
CA GLY A 47 6.23 5.56 15.09
C GLY A 47 7.51 6.32 14.72
N MET A 48 7.68 6.72 13.45
CA MET A 48 8.86 7.45 13.02
C MET A 48 8.80 8.93 13.44
N PRO A 49 9.92 9.50 13.93
CA PRO A 49 9.97 10.90 14.33
C PRO A 49 9.68 11.80 13.14
N GLY A 50 8.82 12.81 13.37
CA GLY A 50 8.43 13.79 12.35
C GLY A 50 7.23 13.36 11.50
N VAL A 51 6.82 12.08 11.48
CA VAL A 51 5.62 11.64 10.77
C VAL A 51 4.37 12.08 11.53
N THR A 52 3.45 12.76 10.84
CA THR A 52 2.19 13.23 11.43
C THR A 52 0.98 12.51 10.87
N THR A 53 1.07 12.03 9.62
CA THR A 53 -0.05 11.40 8.93
C THR A 53 0.41 10.16 8.17
N THR A 54 -0.38 9.09 8.25
CA THR A 54 -0.21 7.90 7.40
C THR A 54 -1.53 7.56 6.71
N SER A 55 -1.47 7.22 5.42
CA SER A 55 -2.61 6.79 4.61
C SER A 55 -2.25 5.52 3.84
N ALA A 56 -3.25 4.69 3.56
CA ALA A 56 -3.09 3.52 2.72
C ALA A 56 -4.21 3.48 1.69
N THR A 57 -3.84 3.28 0.43
CA THR A 57 -4.76 3.20 -0.71
C THR A 57 -4.54 1.88 -1.42
N ARG A 58 -5.57 1.04 -1.49
CA ARG A 58 -5.56 -0.20 -2.25
C ARG A 58 -5.96 0.07 -3.69
N TYR A 59 -5.14 -0.40 -4.62
CA TYR A 59 -5.39 -0.34 -6.05
C TYR A 59 -5.72 -1.75 -6.53
N SER A 60 -7.02 -1.97 -6.76
CA SER A 60 -7.47 -3.18 -7.45
C SER A 60 -7.38 -2.94 -8.95
N VAL A 61 -6.50 -3.69 -9.59
CA VAL A 61 -6.43 -3.79 -11.05
C VAL A 61 -7.56 -4.72 -11.47
N MET A 62 -8.66 -4.13 -11.95
CA MET A 62 -9.70 -4.92 -12.60
C MET A 62 -9.05 -5.53 -13.85
N PRO A 63 -9.15 -6.86 -14.06
CA PRO A 63 -8.82 -7.39 -15.37
C PRO A 63 -9.75 -6.68 -16.36
N GLU A 64 -9.19 -6.08 -17.42
CA GLU A 64 -9.99 -5.60 -18.54
C GLU A 64 -10.96 -6.71 -18.91
N SER A 65 -12.26 -6.46 -18.70
CA SER A 65 -13.29 -7.38 -19.18
C SER A 65 -13.14 -7.39 -20.69
N ILE A 66 -12.55 -8.46 -21.22
CA ILE A 66 -12.52 -8.71 -22.65
C ILE A 66 -13.98 -8.91 -23.03
N SER A 67 -14.62 -7.85 -23.54
CA SER A 67 -15.91 -7.97 -24.19
C SER A 67 -15.65 -8.67 -25.52
N GLU A 68 -15.64 -10.00 -25.52
CA GLU A 68 -15.75 -10.77 -26.76
C GLU A 68 -17.14 -10.49 -27.34
N ALA A 69 -17.15 -9.80 -28.49
CA ALA A 69 -18.32 -9.53 -29.31
C ALA A 69 -18.43 -10.58 -30.43
#